data_AF-A0A1F7BG40-F1
#
_entry.id   AF-A0A1F7BG40-F1
#
_cell.length_a   1.000
_cell.length_b   1.000
_cell.length_c   1.000
_cell.angle_alpha   90.00
_cell.angle_beta   90.00
_cell.angle_gamma   90.00
#
_symmetry.space_group_name_H-M   'P 1'
#
loop_
_entity.id
_entity.type
_entity.pdbx_description
1 polymer ?
#
loop_
_entity_poly.entity_id
_entity_poly.type
_entity_poly.pdbx_seq_one_letter_code
_entity_poly.pdbx_strand_id
1 'polypeptide(L)'
;MSAPSRTSAERTVYILLLFVLLVLFYQAFLRDPLADVLHEEGECIGEPLHVDYPFEGKYLDPHACAIQCEDGVQHYVVYSNGRATQCEPLPGCRDLGEDRGETCMRKGDEEPT
;
A
#
# COMPACT_ATOMS: atom_id res chain seq x y z
N MET A 1 53.65 2.63 6.22
CA MET A 1 52.20 2.62 5.87
C MET A 1 51.70 1.22 6.13
N SER A 2 50.99 0.98 7.24
CA SER A 2 50.48 -0.35 7.59
C SER A 2 49.20 -0.63 6.81
N ALA A 3 49.18 -1.73 6.05
CA ALA A 3 47.98 -2.21 5.38
C ALA A 3 46.94 -2.63 6.44
N PRO A 4 45.65 -2.28 6.29
CA PRO A 4 44.62 -2.75 7.19
C PRO A 4 44.58 -4.29 7.15
N SER A 5 44.60 -4.94 8.31
CA SER A 5 44.54 -6.39 8.40
C SER A 5 43.22 -6.87 7.78
N ARG A 6 43.28 -7.95 6.98
CA ARG A 6 42.13 -8.58 6.29
C ARG A 6 40.92 -8.81 7.21
N THR A 7 41.20 -9.05 8.49
CA THR A 7 40.23 -9.23 9.59
C THR A 7 39.43 -7.98 9.98
N SER A 8 39.97 -6.77 9.73
CA SER A 8 39.26 -5.51 10.01
C SER A 8 38.16 -5.27 8.97
N ALA A 9 38.44 -5.52 7.70
CA ALA A 9 37.47 -5.36 6.61
C ALA A 9 36.32 -6.37 6.73
N GLU A 10 36.63 -7.62 7.06
CA GLU A 10 35.62 -8.66 7.28
C GLU A 10 34.68 -8.30 8.44
N ARG A 11 35.20 -7.84 9.59
CA ARG A 11 34.38 -7.38 10.71
C ARG A 11 33.46 -6.22 10.33
N THR A 12 33.95 -5.25 9.58
CA THR A 12 33.14 -4.12 9.12
C THR A 12 31.99 -4.59 8.22
N VAL A 13 32.24 -5.54 7.31
CA VAL A 13 31.20 -6.10 6.44
C VAL A 13 30.13 -6.82 7.27
N TYR A 14 30.50 -7.65 8.24
CA TYR A 14 29.54 -8.35 9.09
C TYR A 14 28.68 -7.39 9.93
N ILE A 15 29.27 -6.32 10.48
CA ILE A 15 28.53 -5.31 11.23
C ILE A 15 27.51 -4.61 10.33
N LEU A 16 27.91 -4.27 9.10
CA LEU A 16 27.04 -3.59 8.15
C LEU A 16 25.89 -4.50 7.69
N LEU A 17 26.18 -5.77 7.42
CA LEU A 17 25.15 -6.79 7.10
C LEU A 17 24.17 -6.99 8.25
N LEU A 18 24.67 -7.10 9.48
CA LEU A 18 23.82 -7.22 10.68
C LEU A 18 22.93 -5.98 10.84
N PHE A 19 23.48 -4.79 10.64
CA PHE A 19 22.72 -3.55 10.71
C PHE A 19 21.60 -3.49 9.66
N VAL A 20 21.91 -3.82 8.40
CA VAL A 20 20.89 -3.88 7.33
C VAL A 20 19.80 -4.90 7.67
N LEU A 21 20.17 -6.09 8.15
CA LEU A 21 19.20 -7.12 8.56
C LEU A 21 18.30 -6.64 9.70
N LEU A 22 18.84 -5.94 10.69
CA LEU A 22 18.05 -5.38 11.79
C LEU A 22 17.08 -4.30 11.30
N VAL A 23 17.51 -3.45 10.37
CA VAL A 23 16.63 -2.44 9.75
C VAL A 23 15.51 -3.11 8.94
N LEU A 24 15.83 -4.13 8.14
CA LEU A 24 14.83 -4.87 7.37
C LEU A 24 13.86 -5.62 8.29
N PHE A 25 14.34 -6.24 9.36
CA PHE A 25 13.50 -6.87 10.38
C PHE A 25 12.58 -5.85 11.04
N TYR A 26 13.09 -4.68 11.43
CA TYR A 26 12.28 -3.62 12.01
C TYR A 26 11.20 -3.12 11.03
N GLN A 27 11.55 -2.91 9.76
CA GLN A 27 10.58 -2.50 8.73
C GLN A 27 9.51 -3.58 8.48
N ALA A 28 9.89 -4.85 8.43
CA ALA A 28 8.97 -5.95 8.14
C ALA A 28 7.96 -6.20 9.28
N PHE A 29 8.34 -5.98 10.54
CA PHE A 29 7.50 -6.35 11.69
C PHE A 29 6.85 -5.18 12.42
N LEU A 30 7.41 -3.97 12.35
CA LEU A 30 6.95 -2.82 13.15
C LEU A 30 6.45 -1.65 12.32
N ARG A 31 6.56 -1.73 10.99
CA ARG A 31 6.13 -0.67 10.09
C ARG A 31 5.29 -1.28 8.97
N ASP A 32 4.03 -1.52 9.27
CA ASP A 32 3.01 -1.61 8.22
C ASP A 32 2.28 -0.26 8.17
N PRO A 33 2.84 0.78 7.52
CA PRO A 33 2.16 2.06 7.37
C PRO A 33 0.87 1.94 6.54
N LEU A 34 0.60 0.77 5.95
CA LEU A 34 -0.58 0.49 5.15
C LEU A 34 -1.70 -0.23 5.91
N ALA A 35 -1.39 -0.83 7.07
CA ALA A 35 -2.41 -1.52 7.87
C ALA A 35 -3.45 -0.55 8.48
N ASP A 36 -3.07 0.72 8.71
CA ASP A 36 -3.95 1.71 9.36
C ASP A 36 -4.92 2.39 8.39
N VAL A 37 -4.63 2.38 7.07
CA VAL A 37 -5.47 3.08 6.06
C VAL A 37 -6.59 2.19 5.51
N LEU A 38 -6.53 0.90 5.78
CA LEU A 38 -7.40 -0.12 5.20
C LEU A 38 -8.35 -0.77 6.19
N HIS A 39 -8.61 -0.13 7.33
CA HIS A 39 -9.60 -0.65 8.27
C HIS A 39 -10.93 -0.88 7.54
N GLU A 40 -11.32 -2.15 7.43
CA GLU A 40 -12.63 -2.58 6.94
C GLU A 40 -13.66 -1.67 7.61
N GLU A 41 -14.54 -1.07 6.80
CA GLU A 41 -15.63 -0.15 7.24
C GLU A 41 -15.28 1.34 7.38
N GLY A 42 -14.04 1.77 7.07
CA GLY A 42 -13.70 3.19 6.99
C GLY A 42 -14.29 3.94 5.78
N GLU A 43 -14.43 5.26 5.91
CA GLU A 43 -14.75 6.16 4.78
C GLU A 43 -13.60 6.15 3.77
N CYS A 44 -13.88 5.96 2.48
CA CYS A 44 -12.89 6.03 1.42
C CYS A 44 -12.27 7.44 1.38
N ILE A 45 -10.95 7.49 1.24
CA ILE A 45 -10.16 8.72 1.25
C ILE A 45 -9.71 9.04 -0.18
N GLY A 46 -9.99 10.27 -0.62
CA GLY A 46 -9.51 10.80 -1.91
C GLY A 46 -10.64 11.15 -2.87
N GLU A 47 -10.29 11.23 -4.16
CA GLU A 47 -11.24 11.46 -5.25
C GLU A 47 -11.76 10.13 -5.82
N PRO A 48 -13.09 10.02 -6.10
CA PRO A 48 -13.66 8.81 -6.68
C PRO A 48 -13.14 8.58 -8.10
N LEU A 49 -12.64 7.38 -8.34
CA LEU A 49 -12.29 6.87 -9.65
C LEU A 49 -13.34 5.85 -10.11
N HIS A 50 -14.24 6.27 -11.00
CA HIS A 50 -15.31 5.40 -11.49
C HIS A 50 -14.82 4.45 -12.57
N VAL A 51 -15.09 3.16 -12.39
CA VAL A 51 -14.78 2.11 -13.35
C VAL A 51 -16.06 1.38 -13.80
N ASP A 52 -16.04 0.84 -15.02
CA ASP A 52 -17.22 0.22 -15.65
C ASP A 52 -17.39 -1.27 -15.34
N TYR A 53 -16.40 -1.89 -14.70
CA TYR A 53 -16.42 -3.28 -14.26
C TYR A 53 -16.80 -3.42 -12.77
N PRO A 54 -17.39 -4.56 -12.37
CA PRO A 54 -17.78 -4.80 -10.98
C PRO A 54 -16.57 -5.23 -10.14
N PHE A 55 -16.63 -4.97 -8.83
CA PHE A 55 -15.69 -5.56 -7.89
C PHE A 55 -15.96 -7.06 -7.71
N GLU A 56 -14.98 -7.90 -8.04
CA GLU A 56 -15.09 -9.37 -7.95
C GLU A 56 -14.37 -9.99 -6.73
N GLY A 57 -13.69 -9.19 -5.91
CA GLY A 57 -12.93 -9.67 -4.75
C GLY A 57 -11.74 -10.55 -5.11
N LYS A 58 -11.16 -10.36 -6.30
CA LYS A 58 -10.00 -11.11 -6.80
C LYS A 58 -8.97 -10.13 -7.36
N TYR A 59 -7.70 -10.53 -7.31
CA TYR A 59 -6.56 -9.92 -8.03
C TYR A 59 -6.71 -10.11 -9.55
N LEU A 60 -7.68 -9.47 -10.18
CA LEU A 60 -7.78 -9.49 -11.63
C LEU A 60 -8.01 -8.06 -12.10
N ASP A 61 -6.96 -7.56 -12.77
CA ASP A 61 -6.92 -6.34 -13.58
C ASP A 61 -8.28 -5.91 -14.11
N PRO A 62 -8.55 -4.59 -14.11
CA PRO A 62 -7.56 -3.51 -14.34
C PRO A 62 -6.97 -2.79 -13.10
N HIS A 63 -5.68 -2.46 -13.18
CA HIS A 63 -4.94 -1.64 -12.20
C HIS A 63 -5.40 -0.16 -12.14
N ALA A 64 -6.57 0.11 -11.57
CA ALA A 64 -7.23 1.42 -11.64
C ALA A 64 -6.45 2.54 -10.93
N CYS A 65 -5.85 2.24 -9.78
CA CYS A 65 -5.13 3.20 -8.95
C CYS A 65 -3.82 3.70 -9.59
N ALA A 66 -3.38 3.15 -10.72
CA ALA A 66 -2.18 3.62 -11.43
C ALA A 66 -2.20 5.14 -11.74
N ILE A 67 -3.39 5.70 -11.98
CA ILE A 67 -3.56 7.14 -12.31
C ILE A 67 -3.04 8.06 -11.21
N GLN A 68 -3.09 7.64 -9.95
CA GLN A 68 -2.62 8.45 -8.82
C GLN A 68 -1.11 8.69 -8.83
N CYS A 69 -0.36 7.78 -9.48
CA CYS A 69 1.07 7.95 -9.72
C CYS A 69 1.36 8.97 -10.84
N GLU A 70 0.39 9.26 -11.71
CA GLU A 70 0.51 10.22 -12.81
C GLU A 70 0.09 11.62 -12.40
N ASP A 71 -1.02 11.76 -11.66
CA ASP A 71 -1.58 13.06 -11.25
C ASP A 71 -1.17 13.51 -9.83
N GLY A 72 -0.68 12.58 -8.99
CA GLY A 72 -0.30 12.86 -7.61
C GLY A 72 -1.49 13.14 -6.69
N VAL A 73 -2.69 12.69 -7.05
CA VAL A 73 -3.93 12.86 -6.30
C VAL A 73 -4.33 11.53 -5.65
N GLN A 74 -4.76 11.56 -4.38
CA GLN A 74 -5.22 10.34 -3.72
C GLN A 74 -6.58 9.91 -4.31
N HIS A 75 -6.70 8.66 -4.73
CA HIS A 75 -7.94 8.10 -5.26
C HIS A 75 -8.50 6.96 -4.42
N TYR A 76 -9.76 6.60 -4.69
CA TYR A 76 -10.38 5.32 -4.36
C TYR A 76 -11.23 4.86 -5.55
N VAL A 77 -11.38 3.56 -5.75
CA VAL A 77 -12.07 2.99 -6.90
C VAL A 77 -13.55 2.82 -6.60
N VAL A 78 -14.44 3.22 -7.51
CA VAL A 78 -15.88 3.01 -7.45
C VAL A 78 -16.31 2.12 -8.61
N TYR A 79 -16.78 0.93 -8.28
CA TYR A 79 -17.13 -0.10 -9.25
C TYR A 79 -18.58 0.01 -9.72
N SER A 80 -18.88 -0.61 -10.86
CA SER A 80 -20.23 -0.57 -11.44
C SER A 80 -21.30 -1.31 -10.62
N ASN A 81 -20.90 -2.19 -9.70
CA ASN A 81 -21.79 -2.84 -8.73
C ASN A 81 -22.00 -2.03 -7.44
N GLY A 82 -21.55 -0.76 -7.41
CA GLY A 82 -21.77 0.16 -6.29
C GLY A 82 -20.81 -0.02 -5.11
N ARG A 83 -19.90 -1.01 -5.16
CA ARG A 83 -18.83 -1.16 -4.17
C ARG A 83 -17.72 -0.16 -4.42
N ALA A 84 -16.90 0.08 -3.40
CA ALA A 84 -15.70 0.89 -3.50
C ALA A 84 -14.52 0.23 -2.75
N THR A 85 -13.31 0.46 -3.24
CA THR A 85 -12.07 -0.03 -2.62
C THR A 85 -11.06 1.11 -2.52
N GLN A 86 -10.27 1.11 -1.44
CA GLN A 86 -9.27 2.15 -1.20
C GLN A 86 -8.00 1.88 -2.04
N CYS A 87 -7.54 2.88 -2.79
CA CYS A 87 -6.19 2.83 -3.36
C CYS A 87 -5.15 2.96 -2.26
N GLU A 88 -3.96 2.43 -2.51
CA GLU A 88 -2.80 2.65 -1.65
C GLU A 88 -2.61 4.15 -1.34
N PRO A 89 -2.23 4.53 -0.11
CA PRO A 89 -1.88 5.92 0.17
C PRO A 89 -0.71 6.40 -0.68
N LEU A 90 -0.76 7.63 -1.18
CA LEU A 90 0.39 8.26 -1.84
C LEU A 90 1.65 8.18 -0.94
N PRO A 91 2.83 7.89 -1.50
CA PRO A 91 3.17 7.86 -2.93
C PRO A 91 2.97 6.50 -3.62
N GLY A 92 2.25 5.57 -3.00
CA GLY A 92 1.90 4.31 -3.65
C GLY A 92 0.94 4.52 -4.82
N CYS A 93 0.63 3.46 -5.57
CA CYS A 93 -0.42 3.45 -6.59
C CYS A 93 -1.06 2.08 -6.81
N ARG A 94 -0.97 1.20 -5.80
CA ARG A 94 -1.58 -0.13 -5.87
C ARG A 94 -3.07 -0.10 -5.56
N ASP A 95 -3.84 -1.01 -6.15
CA ASP A 95 -5.25 -1.25 -5.80
C ASP A 95 -5.35 -2.05 -4.49
N LEU A 96 -4.73 -1.55 -3.43
CA LEU A 96 -4.49 -2.32 -2.23
C LEU A 96 -5.78 -2.86 -1.57
N GLY A 97 -6.88 -2.08 -1.61
CA GLY A 97 -8.18 -2.56 -1.16
C GLY A 97 -8.75 -3.66 -2.08
N GLU A 98 -8.58 -3.54 -3.39
CA GLU A 98 -9.00 -4.58 -4.34
C GLU A 98 -8.22 -5.88 -4.12
N ASP A 99 -6.89 -5.76 -4.08
CA ASP A 99 -5.91 -6.80 -3.81
C ASP A 99 -6.23 -7.55 -2.50
N ARG A 100 -6.69 -6.85 -1.47
CA ARG A 100 -7.03 -7.46 -0.17
C ARG A 100 -8.46 -7.94 -0.08
N GLY A 101 -9.31 -7.65 -1.06
CA GLY A 101 -10.73 -7.95 -0.98
C GLY A 101 -11.51 -6.99 -0.07
N GLU A 102 -10.92 -5.87 0.32
CA GLU A 102 -11.39 -4.92 1.34
C GLU A 102 -12.13 -3.75 0.71
N THR A 103 -13.36 -3.50 1.18
CA THR A 103 -14.19 -2.39 0.71
C THR A 103 -14.25 -1.24 1.72
N CYS A 104 -14.43 -0.02 1.22
CA CYS A 104 -14.64 1.20 2.03
C CYS A 104 -15.99 1.84 1.69
N MET A 105 -16.50 2.69 2.59
CA MET A 105 -17.76 3.43 2.39
C MET A 105 -17.49 4.76 1.70
N ARG A 106 -18.27 5.15 0.69
CA ARG A 106 -18.09 6.45 0.05
C ARG A 106 -18.66 7.53 0.95
N LYS A 107 -18.08 8.73 0.87
CA LYS A 107 -18.63 9.90 1.54
C LYS A 107 -20.06 10.18 1.10
N GLY A 108 -21.02 10.01 2.00
CA GLY A 108 -22.45 10.21 1.74
C GLY A 108 -23.23 8.95 1.36
N ASP A 109 -22.62 7.76 1.41
CA ASP A 109 -23.36 6.50 1.49
C ASP A 109 -23.96 6.41 2.91
N GLU A 110 -25.16 6.98 3.10
CA GLU A 110 -25.92 6.76 4.34
C GLU A 110 -26.28 5.26 4.45
N GLU A 111 -26.06 4.69 5.64
CA GLU A 111 -26.42 3.32 5.99
C GLU A 111 -27.90 3.06 5.66
N PRO A 112 -28.25 1.99 4.93
CA PRO A 112 -29.65 1.70 4.63
C PRO A 112 -30.36 1.38 5.95
N THR A 113 -31.20 2.30 6.42
CA THR A 113 -32.16 2.09 7.52
C THR A 113 -33.16 0.99 7.21
#